data_AF-A0A5J5GGE3-F1
#
_entry.id   AF-A0A5J5GGE3-F1
#
_cell.length_a   1.000
_cell.length_b   1.000
_cell.length_c   1.000
_cell.angle_alpha   90.00
_cell.angle_beta   90.00
_cell.angle_gamma   90.00
#
_symmetry.space_group_name_H-M   'P 1'
#
loop_
_entity.id
_entity.type
_entity.pdbx_description
1 polymer ?
#
loop_
_entity_poly.entity_id
_entity_poly.type
_entity_poly.pdbx_seq_one_letter_code
_entity_poly.pdbx_strand_id
1 'polypeptide(L)'
;MGVWESDTLEKNFNEIIKEIEKMKDITTSKFKKLEESTGLTKIQKFTPLHLSTFSARLSEKSEWWDSKPILRVEWKGYDTDKYIEQKGMAKGMRFEKNYHYVYIYFDETDTTQLDSLILFINAIAESEKETHIENVEKLKINQATEKKVFDILEQIGISSSYYGYKTNRSKDTTKMYYNFPSEIKKQIPTQYSENRLEELRKSVIEQIKKIWNTQVIKMREERVKKEKIEKEKEQNKKLALLLAKYDLELDDSWDDLLSAIVKQNKYLRLAHYLEKNRNDWSNGCDYAETGLGYFNVENELDQDIEDDIYSYTGENWNGDGRVFRDCNYNFSVLYNIVADQDPQLYKDYEVVKANIEEY
;
A
#
# COMPACT_ATOMS: atom_id res chain seq x y z
N MET A 1 -12.83 -97.15 22.29
CA MET A 1 -13.25 -96.20 23.34
C MET A 1 -12.26 -95.04 23.28
N GLY A 2 -12.50 -93.89 22.68
CA GLY A 2 -13.76 -93.22 22.36
C GLY A 2 -13.74 -91.88 23.06
N VAL A 3 -13.19 -90.83 22.43
CA VAL A 3 -13.50 -89.42 22.72
C VAL A 3 -13.25 -88.60 21.43
N TRP A 4 -14.07 -88.86 20.40
CA TRP A 4 -14.51 -87.81 19.50
C TRP A 4 -15.94 -87.50 19.91
N GLU A 5 -16.11 -86.95 21.11
CA GLU A 5 -17.39 -86.39 21.54
C GLU A 5 -17.40 -84.91 21.18
N SER A 6 -18.41 -84.58 20.38
CA SER A 6 -18.77 -83.28 19.83
C SER A 6 -18.59 -82.11 20.81
N ASP A 7 -17.48 -81.39 20.69
CA ASP A 7 -17.48 -79.98 21.03
C ASP A 7 -18.08 -79.23 19.84
N THR A 8 -19.17 -78.49 20.11
CA THR A 8 -19.87 -77.72 19.08
C THR A 8 -18.87 -76.78 18.38
N LEU A 9 -19.05 -76.57 17.08
CA LEU A 9 -18.27 -75.62 16.28
C LEU A 9 -18.06 -74.27 17.00
N GLU A 10 -19.09 -73.82 17.72
CA GLU A 10 -19.09 -72.65 18.61
C GLU A 10 -18.05 -72.71 19.74
N LYS A 11 -17.89 -73.86 20.40
CA LYS A 11 -16.94 -74.02 21.50
C LYS A 11 -15.49 -73.98 20.99
N ASN A 12 -15.24 -74.62 19.85
CA ASN A 12 -13.94 -74.55 19.16
C ASN A 12 -13.62 -73.12 18.68
N PHE A 13 -14.62 -72.39 18.14
CA PHE A 13 -14.45 -70.98 17.76
C PHE A 13 -14.16 -70.08 18.98
N ASN A 14 -14.85 -70.30 20.09
CA ASN A 14 -14.65 -69.54 21.33
C ASN A 14 -13.25 -69.79 21.94
N GLU A 15 -12.71 -71.00 21.85
CA GLU A 15 -11.33 -71.28 22.26
C GLU A 15 -10.31 -70.59 21.35
N ILE A 16 -10.54 -70.60 20.03
CA ILE A 16 -9.69 -69.87 19.07
C ILE A 16 -9.71 -68.36 19.36
N ILE A 17 -10.88 -67.78 19.63
CA ILE A 17 -11.00 -66.35 19.99
C ILE A 17 -10.21 -66.04 21.27
N LYS A 18 -10.32 -66.88 22.30
CA LYS A 18 -9.54 -66.73 23.55
C LYS A 18 -8.04 -66.79 23.32
N GLU A 19 -7.56 -67.69 22.47
CA GLU A 19 -6.14 -67.78 22.14
C GLU A 19 -5.65 -66.59 21.29
N ILE A 20 -6.50 -66.06 20.39
CA ILE A 20 -6.23 -64.81 19.66
C ILE A 20 -6.14 -63.63 20.64
N GLU A 21 -7.04 -63.52 21.61
CA GLU A 21 -7.00 -62.47 22.64
C GLU A 21 -5.75 -62.58 23.51
N LYS A 22 -5.38 -63.78 23.96
CA LYS A 22 -4.11 -64.00 24.68
C LYS A 22 -2.90 -63.61 23.83
N MET A 23 -2.87 -63.97 22.55
CA MET A 23 -1.78 -63.58 21.65
C MET A 23 -1.72 -62.06 21.49
N LYS A 24 -2.88 -61.38 21.35
CA LYS A 24 -2.97 -59.93 21.31
C LYS A 24 -2.39 -59.32 22.58
N ASP A 25 -2.79 -59.80 23.76
CA ASP A 25 -2.34 -59.28 25.05
C ASP A 25 -0.84 -59.51 25.28
N ILE A 26 -0.32 -60.69 24.94
CA ILE A 26 1.12 -61.00 25.02
C ILE A 26 1.91 -60.07 24.08
N THR A 27 1.40 -59.87 22.86
CA THR A 27 2.06 -59.02 21.87
C THR A 27 2.06 -57.56 22.32
N THR A 28 0.92 -57.03 22.78
CA THR A 28 0.81 -55.69 23.34
C THR A 28 1.71 -55.50 24.56
N SER A 29 1.76 -56.47 25.47
CA SER A 29 2.65 -56.43 26.65
C SER A 29 4.13 -56.41 26.25
N LYS A 30 4.54 -57.21 25.27
CA LYS A 30 5.92 -57.22 24.77
C LYS A 30 6.27 -55.89 24.08
N PHE A 31 5.40 -55.34 23.24
CA PHE A 31 5.61 -54.02 22.64
C PHE A 31 5.76 -52.93 23.70
N LYS A 32 4.90 -52.94 24.72
CA LYS A 32 4.97 -51.98 25.81
C LYS A 32 6.29 -52.08 26.59
N LYS A 33 6.76 -53.29 26.91
CA LYS A 33 8.08 -53.50 27.53
C LYS A 33 9.24 -53.03 26.65
N LEU A 34 9.11 -53.17 25.33
CA LEU A 34 10.11 -52.74 24.36
C LEU A 34 10.15 -51.20 24.23
N GLU A 35 8.98 -50.55 24.23
CA GLU A 35 8.86 -49.09 24.33
C GLU A 35 9.45 -48.56 25.63
N GLU A 36 9.16 -49.20 26.77
CA GLU A 36 9.75 -48.88 28.08
C GLU A 36 11.28 -49.09 28.11
N SER A 37 11.80 -50.13 27.46
CA SER A 37 13.25 -50.42 27.46
C SER A 37 14.06 -49.55 26.49
N THR A 38 13.46 -49.12 25.38
CA THR A 38 14.13 -48.28 24.37
C THR A 38 13.92 -46.78 24.61
N GLY A 39 12.87 -46.42 25.35
CA GLY A 39 12.47 -45.04 25.58
C GLY A 39 12.08 -44.30 24.30
N LEU A 40 11.78 -45.01 23.21
CA LEU A 40 11.34 -44.43 21.94
C LEU A 40 9.88 -43.98 22.06
N THR A 41 9.63 -42.74 21.67
CA THR A 41 8.27 -42.20 21.59
C THR A 41 7.74 -42.27 20.17
N LYS A 42 6.42 -42.43 20.02
CA LYS A 42 5.77 -42.46 18.71
C LYS A 42 5.97 -41.14 17.99
N ILE A 43 6.35 -41.21 16.71
CA ILE A 43 6.52 -40.05 15.83
C ILE A 43 5.20 -39.28 15.75
N GLN A 44 5.24 -37.98 16.02
CA GLN A 44 4.06 -37.12 16.00
C GLN A 44 4.07 -36.24 14.74
N LYS A 45 2.96 -36.19 14.01
CA LYS A 45 2.82 -35.31 12.84
C LYS A 45 2.40 -33.90 13.28
N PHE A 46 2.95 -32.87 12.63
CA PHE A 46 2.53 -31.50 12.86
C PHE A 46 1.14 -31.25 12.31
N THR A 47 0.36 -30.47 13.05
CA THR A 47 -0.94 -29.96 12.59
C THR A 47 -0.68 -28.71 11.74
N PRO A 48 -1.20 -28.60 10.50
CA PRO A 48 -0.99 -27.41 9.69
C PRO A 48 -1.71 -26.20 10.30
N LEU A 49 -1.07 -25.03 10.23
CA LEU A 49 -1.68 -23.75 10.61
C LEU A 49 -2.45 -23.20 9.39
N HIS A 50 -3.73 -22.84 9.56
CA HIS A 50 -4.57 -22.18 8.56
C HIS A 50 -3.88 -20.94 7.99
N LEU A 51 -3.23 -20.13 8.83
CA LEU A 51 -2.53 -18.92 8.43
C LEU A 51 -1.44 -19.17 7.37
N SER A 52 -0.91 -20.39 7.27
CA SER A 52 0.07 -20.76 6.24
C SER A 52 -0.48 -20.75 4.81
N THR A 53 -1.81 -20.70 4.66
CA THR A 53 -2.48 -20.65 3.37
C THR A 53 -2.86 -19.25 2.92
N PHE A 54 -2.68 -18.23 3.78
CA PHE A 54 -3.14 -16.87 3.53
C PHE A 54 -2.15 -16.09 2.66
N SER A 55 -2.68 -15.25 1.78
CA SER A 55 -1.90 -14.29 0.99
C SER A 55 -2.72 -13.04 0.72
N ALA A 56 -2.06 -11.88 0.66
CA ALA A 56 -2.73 -10.63 0.30
C ALA A 56 -2.40 -10.25 -1.14
N ARG A 57 -3.38 -9.73 -1.87
CA ARG A 57 -3.17 -9.23 -3.22
C ARG A 57 -4.08 -8.06 -3.56
N LEU A 58 -3.61 -7.25 -4.50
CA LEU A 58 -4.42 -6.27 -5.19
C LEU A 58 -5.33 -6.99 -6.20
N SER A 59 -6.59 -6.58 -6.27
CA SER A 59 -7.56 -7.05 -7.24
C SER A 59 -8.49 -5.92 -7.62
N GLU A 60 -9.31 -6.14 -8.64
CA GLU A 60 -10.44 -5.28 -8.94
C GLU A 60 -11.74 -6.03 -8.64
N LYS A 61 -12.74 -5.30 -8.16
CA LYS A 61 -14.12 -5.75 -8.07
C LYS A 61 -14.86 -5.09 -9.24
N SER A 62 -15.29 -5.90 -10.22
CA SER A 62 -16.10 -5.41 -11.33
C SER A 62 -17.55 -5.26 -10.90
N GLU A 63 -18.04 -4.03 -10.98
CA GLU A 63 -19.46 -3.71 -11.03
C GLU A 63 -19.78 -3.31 -12.49
N TRP A 64 -21.04 -3.47 -12.90
CA TRP A 64 -21.54 -3.27 -14.27
C TRP A 64 -21.26 -1.89 -14.91
N TRP A 65 -20.78 -0.90 -14.15
CA TRP A 65 -20.40 0.42 -14.66
C TRP A 65 -19.00 0.89 -14.20
N ASP A 66 -18.29 0.14 -13.33
CA ASP A 66 -16.99 0.57 -12.76
C ASP A 66 -16.22 -0.60 -12.14
N SER A 67 -14.89 -0.63 -12.31
CA SER A 67 -14.01 -1.56 -11.62
C SER A 67 -13.24 -0.84 -10.52
N LYS A 68 -13.56 -1.17 -9.26
CA LYS A 68 -12.92 -0.55 -8.10
C LYS A 68 -11.75 -1.40 -7.60
N PRO A 69 -10.58 -0.79 -7.32
CA PRO A 69 -9.48 -1.52 -6.73
C PRO A 69 -9.86 -1.95 -5.30
N ILE A 70 -9.54 -3.19 -4.97
CA ILE A 70 -9.74 -3.79 -3.65
C ILE A 70 -8.44 -4.42 -3.17
N LEU A 71 -8.23 -4.38 -1.86
CA LEU A 71 -7.23 -5.20 -1.20
C LEU A 71 -7.94 -6.45 -0.69
N ARG A 72 -7.52 -7.62 -1.15
CA ARG A 72 -8.09 -8.89 -0.70
C ARG A 72 -7.05 -9.75 -0.01
N VAL A 73 -7.49 -10.44 1.03
CA VAL A 73 -6.75 -11.53 1.65
C VAL A 73 -7.46 -12.82 1.33
N GLU A 74 -6.75 -13.72 0.66
CA GLU A 74 -7.26 -15.00 0.18
C GLU A 74 -6.52 -16.16 0.83
N TRP A 75 -7.18 -17.31 0.90
CA TRP A 75 -6.61 -18.54 1.44
C TRP A 75 -6.99 -19.75 0.59
N LYS A 76 -6.42 -20.91 0.93
CA LYS A 76 -6.68 -22.18 0.24
C LYS A 76 -7.45 -23.14 1.15
N GLY A 77 -8.53 -23.69 0.61
CA GLY A 77 -9.23 -24.85 1.18
C GLY A 77 -10.48 -24.49 1.97
N TYR A 78 -11.51 -25.32 1.77
CA TYR A 78 -12.82 -25.22 2.45
C TYR A 78 -12.74 -25.38 3.97
N ASP A 79 -11.70 -26.05 4.48
CA ASP A 79 -11.52 -26.21 5.92
C ASP A 79 -11.24 -24.87 6.61
N THR A 80 -10.54 -23.97 5.93
CA THR A 80 -10.28 -22.61 6.44
C THR A 80 -11.55 -21.76 6.43
N ASP A 81 -12.44 -21.91 5.44
CA ASP A 81 -13.74 -21.21 5.47
C ASP A 81 -14.56 -21.63 6.69
N LYS A 82 -14.67 -22.95 6.92
CA LYS A 82 -15.38 -23.49 8.07
C LYS A 82 -14.77 -23.00 9.38
N TYR A 83 -13.44 -22.97 9.46
CA TYR A 83 -12.71 -22.46 10.62
C TYR A 83 -13.07 -21.00 10.92
N ILE A 84 -13.01 -20.13 9.90
CA ILE A 84 -13.35 -18.71 10.01
C ILE A 84 -14.81 -18.50 10.43
N GLU A 85 -15.74 -19.26 9.84
CA GLU A 85 -17.17 -19.19 10.16
C GLU A 85 -17.46 -19.63 11.59
N GLN A 86 -16.96 -20.80 12.00
CA GLN A 86 -17.19 -21.35 13.36
C GLN A 86 -16.68 -20.42 14.45
N LYS A 87 -15.59 -19.69 14.18
CA LYS A 87 -14.98 -18.75 15.11
C LYS A 87 -15.52 -17.32 14.97
N GLY A 88 -16.39 -17.05 13.99
CA GLY A 88 -16.97 -15.72 13.75
C GLY A 88 -15.96 -14.64 13.40
N MET A 89 -14.79 -15.01 12.86
CA MET A 89 -13.65 -14.09 12.70
C MET A 89 -13.84 -13.06 11.59
N ALA A 90 -14.66 -13.37 10.58
CA ALA A 90 -14.95 -12.46 9.47
C ALA A 90 -16.11 -11.48 9.74
N LYS A 91 -16.59 -11.38 11.00
CA LYS A 91 -17.72 -10.50 11.34
C LYS A 91 -17.37 -9.03 11.04
N GLY A 92 -18.21 -8.38 10.25
CA GLY A 92 -17.99 -6.99 9.82
C GLY A 92 -17.07 -6.83 8.61
N MET A 93 -16.54 -7.94 8.06
CA MET A 93 -15.76 -7.94 6.82
C MET A 93 -16.61 -8.37 5.64
N ARG A 94 -16.21 -7.94 4.44
CA ARG A 94 -16.79 -8.42 3.19
C ARG A 94 -16.19 -9.78 2.86
N PHE A 95 -16.87 -10.84 3.31
CA PHE A 95 -16.43 -12.22 3.17
C PHE A 95 -17.09 -12.91 1.97
N GLU A 96 -16.27 -13.44 1.06
CA GLU A 96 -16.69 -14.09 -0.18
C GLU A 96 -16.36 -15.59 -0.11
N LYS A 97 -17.24 -16.33 0.56
CA LYS A 97 -17.06 -17.76 0.88
C LYS A 97 -16.73 -18.62 -0.33
N ASN A 98 -17.46 -18.45 -1.43
CA ASN A 98 -17.28 -19.26 -2.65
C ASN A 98 -15.93 -19.02 -3.33
N TYR A 99 -15.19 -18.01 -2.88
CA TYR A 99 -13.93 -17.60 -3.48
C TYR A 99 -12.78 -17.52 -2.46
N HIS A 100 -13.02 -17.91 -1.21
CA HIS A 100 -12.00 -18.03 -0.15
C HIS A 100 -11.23 -16.73 0.13
N TYR A 101 -11.93 -15.59 0.17
CA TYR A 101 -11.28 -14.32 0.50
C TYR A 101 -12.16 -13.36 1.31
N VAL A 102 -11.50 -12.49 2.07
CA VAL A 102 -12.07 -11.23 2.56
C VAL A 102 -11.46 -10.06 1.79
N TYR A 103 -12.18 -8.95 1.67
CA TYR A 103 -11.66 -7.78 1.00
C TYR A 103 -12.12 -6.47 1.64
N ILE A 104 -11.36 -5.42 1.35
CA ILE A 104 -11.63 -4.03 1.72
C ILE A 104 -11.41 -3.13 0.51
N TYR A 105 -12.03 -1.95 0.52
CA TYR A 105 -11.73 -0.90 -0.46
C TYR A 105 -10.60 -0.01 0.06
N PHE A 106 -9.85 0.58 -0.85
CA PHE A 106 -8.87 1.59 -0.50
C PHE A 106 -9.54 2.91 -0.16
N ASP A 107 -9.02 3.58 0.86
CA ASP A 107 -9.40 4.93 1.26
C ASP A 107 -8.14 5.71 1.62
N GLU A 108 -8.00 6.92 1.10
CA GLU A 108 -6.80 7.74 1.32
C GLU A 108 -6.75 8.39 2.70
N THR A 109 -7.90 8.48 3.36
CA THR A 109 -8.14 9.28 4.58
C THR A 109 -8.51 8.43 5.78
N ASP A 110 -9.15 7.27 5.57
CA ASP A 110 -9.62 6.39 6.63
C ASP A 110 -8.93 5.01 6.57
N THR A 111 -8.21 4.66 7.65
CA THR A 111 -7.55 3.36 7.78
C THR A 111 -8.40 2.31 8.50
N THR A 112 -9.63 2.63 8.92
CA THR A 112 -10.49 1.74 9.73
C THR A 112 -10.67 0.36 9.08
N GLN A 113 -10.84 0.30 7.76
CA GLN A 113 -10.98 -0.97 7.03
C GLN A 113 -9.64 -1.75 6.98
N LEU A 114 -8.52 -1.05 6.80
CA LEU A 114 -7.18 -1.65 6.87
C LEU A 114 -6.93 -2.26 8.25
N ASP A 115 -7.24 -1.51 9.30
CA ASP A 115 -7.07 -1.95 10.69
C ASP A 115 -7.96 -3.16 11.00
N SER A 116 -9.19 -3.17 10.50
CA SER A 116 -10.10 -4.32 10.60
C SER A 116 -9.54 -5.57 9.93
N LEU A 117 -8.91 -5.42 8.76
CA LEU A 117 -8.27 -6.54 8.07
C LEU A 117 -7.01 -7.05 8.78
N ILE A 118 -6.21 -6.16 9.37
CA ILE A 118 -5.07 -6.56 10.21
C ILE A 118 -5.55 -7.27 11.48
N LEU A 119 -6.62 -6.77 12.12
CA LEU A 119 -7.26 -7.42 13.27
C LEU A 119 -7.79 -8.81 12.92
N PHE A 120 -8.35 -9.00 11.74
CA PHE A 120 -8.74 -10.32 11.25
C PHE A 120 -7.56 -11.30 11.21
N ILE A 121 -6.41 -10.90 10.65
CA ILE A 121 -5.21 -11.75 10.64
C ILE A 121 -4.69 -12.03 12.06
N ASN A 122 -4.72 -11.03 12.94
CA ASN A 122 -4.35 -11.22 14.33
C ASN A 122 -5.30 -12.19 15.05
N ALA A 123 -6.59 -12.15 14.77
CA ALA A 123 -7.57 -13.07 15.34
C ALA A 123 -7.35 -14.52 14.88
N ILE A 124 -7.02 -14.73 13.59
CA ILE A 124 -6.58 -16.05 13.11
C ILE A 124 -5.35 -16.50 13.91
N ALA A 125 -4.31 -15.69 13.97
CA ALA A 125 -3.08 -16.06 14.67
C ALA A 125 -3.32 -16.38 16.16
N GLU A 126 -4.14 -15.59 16.85
CA GLU A 126 -4.50 -15.81 18.25
C GLU A 126 -5.15 -17.19 18.46
N SER A 127 -6.09 -17.54 17.58
CA SER A 127 -6.81 -18.80 17.67
C SER A 127 -5.97 -20.05 17.39
N GLU A 128 -4.84 -19.89 16.71
CA GLU A 128 -3.93 -20.98 16.35
C GLU A 128 -2.74 -21.13 17.31
N LYS A 129 -2.67 -20.32 18.39
CA LYS A 129 -1.57 -20.35 19.36
C LYS A 129 -1.40 -21.73 20.01
N GLU A 130 -2.49 -22.35 20.44
CA GLU A 130 -2.46 -23.65 21.09
C GLU A 130 -1.92 -24.73 20.15
N THR A 131 -2.43 -24.78 18.91
CA THR A 131 -1.92 -25.67 17.87
C THR A 131 -0.44 -25.43 17.58
N HIS A 132 0.00 -24.17 17.57
CA HIS A 132 1.41 -23.84 17.40
C HIS A 132 2.28 -24.34 18.56
N ILE A 133 1.85 -24.14 19.82
CA ILE A 133 2.55 -24.62 21.02
C ILE A 133 2.66 -26.15 20.99
N GLU A 134 1.57 -26.87 20.68
CA GLU A 134 1.61 -28.32 20.52
C GLU A 134 2.60 -28.76 19.44
N ASN A 135 2.69 -28.05 18.32
CA ASN A 135 3.66 -28.37 17.27
C ASN A 135 5.11 -28.17 17.73
N VAL A 136 5.38 -27.17 18.56
CA VAL A 136 6.70 -26.97 19.18
C VAL A 136 7.04 -28.12 20.15
N GLU A 137 6.05 -28.63 20.88
CA GLU A 137 6.24 -29.80 21.74
C GLU A 137 6.48 -31.09 20.92
N LYS A 138 5.65 -31.31 19.88
CA LYS A 138 5.83 -32.39 18.89
C LYS A 138 7.23 -32.36 18.29
N LEU A 139 7.76 -31.18 17.98
CA LEU A 139 9.11 -30.99 17.44
C LEU A 139 10.17 -31.52 18.41
N LYS A 140 10.11 -31.12 19.69
CA LYS A 140 11.05 -31.56 20.73
C LYS A 140 11.01 -33.08 20.91
N ILE A 141 9.82 -33.67 20.93
CA ILE A 141 9.63 -35.13 21.02
C ILE A 141 10.23 -35.84 19.80
N ASN A 142 9.96 -35.34 18.59
CA ASN A 142 10.47 -35.93 17.36
C ASN A 142 11.99 -35.83 17.26
N GLN A 143 12.59 -34.71 17.66
CA GLN A 143 14.06 -34.55 17.72
C GLN A 143 14.70 -35.51 18.72
N ALA A 144 14.11 -35.67 19.90
CA ALA A 144 14.57 -36.65 20.88
C ALA A 144 14.42 -38.10 20.35
N THR A 145 13.34 -38.39 19.64
CA THR A 145 13.10 -39.69 19.00
C THR A 145 14.13 -39.97 17.91
N GLU A 146 14.37 -39.01 17.00
CA GLU A 146 15.38 -39.11 15.94
C GLU A 146 16.75 -39.44 16.55
N LYS A 147 17.16 -38.69 17.57
CA LYS A 147 18.42 -38.93 18.27
C LYS A 147 18.50 -40.34 18.83
N LYS A 148 17.50 -40.78 19.58
CA LYS A 148 17.47 -42.14 20.18
C LYS A 148 17.51 -43.25 19.12
N VAL A 149 16.84 -43.08 17.98
CA VAL A 149 16.90 -44.07 16.89
C VAL A 149 18.34 -44.22 16.40
N PHE A 150 19.05 -43.12 16.18
CA PHE A 150 20.46 -43.18 15.76
C PHE A 150 21.39 -43.71 16.86
N ASP A 151 21.14 -43.36 18.12
CA ASP A 151 21.90 -43.90 19.26
C ASP A 151 21.75 -45.44 19.35
N ILE A 152 20.54 -45.98 19.14
CA ILE A 152 20.29 -47.43 19.13
C ILE A 152 21.03 -48.10 17.97
N LEU A 153 20.96 -47.53 16.76
CA LEU A 153 21.64 -48.06 15.59
C LEU A 153 23.15 -48.13 15.81
N GLU A 154 23.74 -47.10 16.42
CA GLU A 154 25.15 -47.07 16.78
C GLU A 154 25.50 -48.12 17.84
N GLN A 155 24.68 -48.27 18.89
CA GLN A 155 24.88 -49.26 19.95
C GLN A 155 24.87 -50.71 19.44
N ILE A 156 24.04 -51.03 18.44
CA ILE A 156 24.01 -52.36 17.81
C ILE A 156 25.04 -52.53 16.68
N GLY A 157 25.92 -51.54 16.48
CA GLY A 157 27.02 -51.59 15.52
C GLY A 157 26.65 -51.25 14.08
N ILE A 158 25.46 -50.69 13.83
CA ILE A 158 25.05 -50.23 12.51
C ILE A 158 25.63 -48.82 12.27
N SER A 159 26.70 -48.76 11.48
CA SER A 159 27.31 -47.49 11.08
C SER A 159 26.51 -46.80 9.97
N SER A 160 26.45 -45.47 10.02
CA SER A 160 25.92 -44.61 8.94
C SER A 160 26.85 -44.46 7.75
N SER A 161 28.09 -44.96 7.87
CA SER A 161 29.14 -44.83 6.85
C SER A 161 30.03 -46.06 6.77
N TYR A 162 30.71 -46.23 5.64
CA TYR A 162 31.68 -47.28 5.40
C TYR A 162 32.84 -46.74 4.57
N TYR A 163 34.00 -47.38 4.65
CA TYR A 163 35.13 -47.07 3.76
C TYR A 163 35.04 -47.92 2.52
N GLY A 164 35.15 -47.27 1.36
CA GLY A 164 35.23 -47.98 0.09
C GLY A 164 35.74 -47.08 -1.03
N TYR A 165 35.94 -47.68 -2.19
CA TYR A 165 36.41 -46.96 -3.37
C TYR A 165 35.28 -46.13 -3.97
N LYS A 166 35.50 -44.81 -4.11
CA LYS A 166 34.53 -43.88 -4.72
C LYS A 166 34.14 -44.31 -6.15
N THR A 167 35.08 -44.89 -6.88
CA THR A 167 34.89 -45.47 -8.21
C THR A 167 35.79 -46.69 -8.37
N ASN A 168 35.50 -47.56 -9.34
CA ASN A 168 36.33 -48.73 -9.64
C ASN A 168 37.79 -48.41 -10.00
N ARG A 169 38.12 -47.13 -10.27
CA ARG A 169 39.48 -46.66 -10.59
C ARG A 169 40.21 -46.02 -9.40
N SER A 170 39.53 -45.82 -8.28
CA SER A 170 40.17 -45.25 -7.09
C SER A 170 41.21 -46.21 -6.53
N LYS A 171 42.40 -45.67 -6.22
CA LYS A 171 43.48 -46.42 -5.55
C LYS A 171 43.34 -46.39 -4.02
N ASP A 172 42.67 -45.38 -3.49
CA ASP A 172 42.46 -45.18 -2.06
C ASP A 172 40.98 -45.29 -1.69
N THR A 173 40.72 -45.87 -0.52
CA THR A 173 39.37 -45.92 0.06
C THR A 173 39.00 -44.57 0.68
N THR A 174 37.77 -44.15 0.47
CA THR A 174 37.19 -42.92 1.06
C THR A 174 35.98 -43.27 1.91
N LYS A 175 35.67 -42.41 2.89
CA LYS A 175 34.45 -42.54 3.69
C LYS A 175 33.21 -42.26 2.82
N MET A 176 32.34 -43.25 2.69
CA MET A 176 31.06 -43.19 1.98
C MET A 176 29.91 -43.34 2.97
N TYR A 177 28.73 -42.81 2.64
CA TYR A 177 27.57 -42.83 3.52
C TYR A 177 26.49 -43.75 2.96
N TYR A 178 25.82 -44.49 3.83
CA TYR A 178 24.62 -45.24 3.47
C TYR A 178 23.43 -44.30 3.28
N ASN A 179 22.41 -44.74 2.54
CA ASN A 179 21.20 -43.96 2.28
C ASN A 179 20.20 -43.99 3.45
N PHE A 180 20.14 -45.11 4.19
CA PHE A 180 19.15 -45.36 5.25
C PHE A 180 19.06 -44.23 6.31
N PRO A 181 20.15 -43.53 6.72
CA PRO A 181 20.04 -42.43 7.67
C PRO A 181 19.14 -41.31 7.13
N SER A 182 19.28 -40.98 5.83
CA SER A 182 18.46 -39.94 5.21
C SER A 182 16.99 -40.38 5.06
N GLU A 183 16.76 -41.67 4.81
CA GLU A 183 15.42 -42.24 4.68
C GLU A 183 14.67 -42.22 6.03
N ILE A 184 15.34 -42.59 7.12
CA ILE A 184 14.79 -42.51 8.48
C ILE A 184 14.47 -41.05 8.83
N LYS A 185 15.41 -40.13 8.61
CA LYS A 185 15.22 -38.70 8.92
C LYS A 185 14.01 -38.09 8.21
N LYS A 186 13.75 -38.48 6.96
CA LYS A 186 12.57 -38.00 6.21
C LYS A 186 11.23 -38.45 6.82
N GLN A 187 11.21 -39.54 7.59
CA GLN A 187 9.99 -40.05 8.22
C GLN A 187 9.67 -39.35 9.56
N ILE A 188 10.68 -38.77 10.20
CA ILE A 188 10.59 -38.11 11.50
C ILE A 188 10.58 -36.59 11.27
N PRO A 189 9.43 -35.89 11.39
CA PRO A 189 9.38 -34.48 11.11
C PRO A 189 10.06 -33.70 12.25
N THR A 190 11.28 -33.23 11.99
CA THR A 190 12.11 -32.44 12.92
C THR A 190 12.37 -31.02 12.43
N GLN A 191 11.66 -30.60 11.38
CA GLN A 191 11.76 -29.25 10.80
C GLN A 191 10.46 -28.47 11.06
N TYR A 192 10.50 -27.60 12.07
CA TYR A 192 9.43 -26.63 12.39
C TYR A 192 10.06 -25.42 13.08
N SER A 193 9.65 -24.21 12.73
CA SER A 193 10.16 -22.99 13.38
C SER A 193 9.39 -22.75 14.68
N GLU A 194 10.11 -22.50 15.78
CA GLU A 194 9.49 -22.06 17.04
C GLU A 194 8.80 -20.70 16.89
N ASN A 195 9.15 -19.91 15.87
CA ASN A 195 8.52 -18.62 15.57
C ASN A 195 7.54 -18.69 14.38
N ARG A 196 7.21 -19.90 13.89
CA ARG A 196 6.41 -20.12 12.65
C ARG A 196 5.12 -19.28 12.60
N LEU A 197 4.35 -19.27 13.69
CA LEU A 197 3.07 -18.56 13.72
C LEU A 197 3.28 -17.04 13.58
N GLU A 198 4.29 -16.50 14.25
CA GLU A 198 4.63 -15.09 14.19
C GLU A 198 5.20 -14.68 12.82
N GLU A 199 6.06 -15.53 12.24
CA GLU A 199 6.60 -15.35 10.89
C GLU A 199 5.47 -15.27 9.85
N LEU A 200 4.50 -16.20 9.92
CA LEU A 200 3.34 -16.21 9.03
C LEU A 200 2.47 -14.97 9.21
N ARG A 201 2.16 -14.60 10.47
CA ARG A 201 1.39 -13.40 10.80
C ARG A 201 2.03 -12.14 10.25
N LYS A 202 3.32 -11.94 10.51
CA LYS A 202 4.09 -10.80 10.00
C LYS A 202 4.09 -10.77 8.48
N SER A 203 4.34 -11.91 7.84
CA SER A 203 4.40 -12.01 6.38
C SER A 203 3.09 -11.55 5.73
N VAL A 204 1.93 -12.00 6.23
CA VAL A 204 0.63 -11.60 5.67
C VAL A 204 0.36 -10.11 5.92
N ILE A 205 0.61 -9.61 7.14
CA ILE A 205 0.40 -8.20 7.49
C ILE A 205 1.32 -7.27 6.66
N GLU A 206 2.57 -7.67 6.42
CA GLU A 206 3.50 -6.92 5.58
C GLU A 206 3.01 -6.85 4.13
N GLN A 207 2.48 -7.94 3.57
CA GLN A 207 1.86 -7.93 2.25
C GLN A 207 0.68 -6.95 2.20
N ILE A 208 -0.22 -7.00 3.19
CA ILE A 208 -1.37 -6.08 3.30
C ILE A 208 -0.89 -4.63 3.32
N LYS A 209 0.01 -4.26 4.23
CA LYS A 209 0.52 -2.89 4.37
C LYS A 209 1.22 -2.40 3.10
N LYS A 210 2.02 -3.26 2.46
CA LYS A 210 2.72 -2.92 1.22
C LYS A 210 1.74 -2.55 0.10
N ILE A 211 0.70 -3.38 -0.09
CA ILE A 211 -0.32 -3.15 -1.12
C ILE A 211 -1.11 -1.87 -0.81
N TRP A 212 -1.53 -1.69 0.44
CA TRP A 212 -2.24 -0.48 0.89
C TRP A 212 -1.46 0.80 0.60
N ASN A 213 -0.22 0.87 1.08
CA ASN A 213 0.60 2.07 0.92
C ASN A 213 0.86 2.38 -0.57
N THR A 214 1.11 1.35 -1.37
CA THR A 214 1.34 1.53 -2.81
C THR A 214 0.10 2.09 -3.51
N GLN A 215 -1.10 1.65 -3.12
CA GLN A 215 -2.33 2.15 -3.74
C GLN A 215 -2.75 3.53 -3.26
N VAL A 216 -2.64 3.81 -1.95
CA VAL A 216 -2.96 5.15 -1.43
C VAL A 216 -2.06 6.22 -2.07
N ILE A 217 -0.78 5.91 -2.32
CA ILE A 217 0.11 6.83 -3.05
C ILE A 217 -0.38 7.07 -4.48
N LYS A 218 -0.76 6.00 -5.21
CA LYS A 218 -1.30 6.13 -6.58
C LYS A 218 -2.59 6.97 -6.62
N MET A 219 -3.51 6.73 -5.69
CA MET A 219 -4.77 7.48 -5.63
C MET A 219 -4.52 8.98 -5.40
N ARG A 220 -3.59 9.32 -4.49
CA ARG A 220 -3.17 10.72 -4.26
C ARG A 220 -2.59 11.37 -5.51
N GLU A 221 -1.71 10.68 -6.22
CA GLU A 221 -1.12 11.18 -7.46
C GLU A 221 -2.19 11.40 -8.55
N GLU A 222 -3.13 10.47 -8.69
CA GLU A 222 -4.26 10.61 -9.62
C GLU A 222 -5.18 11.77 -9.25
N ARG A 223 -5.46 11.98 -7.96
CA ARG A 223 -6.26 13.12 -7.49
C ARG A 223 -5.58 14.44 -7.81
N VAL A 224 -4.30 14.59 -7.47
CA VAL A 224 -3.53 15.82 -7.77
C VAL A 224 -3.47 16.08 -9.29
N LYS A 225 -3.29 15.04 -10.11
CA LYS A 225 -3.34 15.18 -11.58
C LYS A 225 -4.72 15.61 -12.07
N LYS A 226 -5.80 15.02 -11.55
CA LYS A 226 -7.18 15.40 -11.90
C LYS A 226 -7.49 16.83 -11.49
N GLU A 227 -7.09 17.23 -10.28
CA GLU A 227 -7.24 18.61 -9.78
C GLU A 227 -6.46 19.60 -10.66
N LYS A 228 -5.22 19.26 -11.05
CA LYS A 228 -4.43 20.10 -11.96
C LYS A 228 -5.09 20.25 -13.33
N ILE A 229 -5.52 19.13 -13.93
CA ILE A 229 -6.20 19.14 -15.23
C ILE A 229 -7.51 19.94 -15.17
N GLU A 230 -8.28 19.81 -14.08
CA GLU A 230 -9.54 20.54 -13.93
C GLU A 230 -9.30 22.04 -13.74
N LYS A 231 -8.29 22.43 -12.95
CA LYS A 231 -7.85 23.83 -12.83
C LYS A 231 -7.39 24.40 -14.16
N GLU A 232 -6.56 23.67 -14.91
CA GLU A 232 -6.11 24.08 -16.25
C GLU A 232 -7.29 24.24 -17.22
N LYS A 233 -8.28 23.34 -17.18
CA LYS A 233 -9.50 23.46 -17.99
C LYS A 233 -10.31 24.69 -17.61
N GLU A 234 -10.48 24.96 -16.32
CA GLU A 234 -11.21 26.13 -15.83
C GLU A 234 -10.50 27.42 -16.24
N GLN A 235 -9.17 27.48 -16.10
CA GLN A 235 -8.33 28.60 -16.55
C GLN A 235 -8.42 28.81 -18.06
N ASN A 236 -8.29 27.75 -18.87
CA ASN A 236 -8.39 27.84 -20.33
C ASN A 236 -9.78 28.30 -20.79
N LYS A 237 -10.84 27.81 -20.12
CA LYS A 237 -12.21 28.25 -20.40
C LYS A 237 -12.38 29.74 -20.10
N LYS A 238 -11.82 30.20 -18.98
CA LYS A 238 -11.86 31.61 -18.57
C LYS A 238 -11.09 32.50 -19.53
N LEU A 239 -9.89 32.10 -19.95
CA LEU A 239 -9.08 32.79 -20.95
C LEU A 239 -9.86 32.91 -22.27
N ALA A 240 -10.37 31.81 -22.81
CA ALA A 240 -11.11 31.81 -24.08
C ALA A 240 -12.33 32.73 -24.08
N LEU A 241 -13.07 32.81 -22.96
CA LEU A 241 -14.21 33.72 -22.83
C LEU A 241 -13.79 35.20 -22.87
N LEU A 242 -12.65 35.54 -22.26
CA LEU A 242 -12.13 36.90 -22.26
C LEU A 242 -11.49 37.26 -23.60
N LEU A 243 -10.73 36.36 -24.22
CA LEU A 243 -10.20 36.56 -25.58
C LEU A 243 -11.31 36.89 -26.57
N ALA A 244 -12.41 36.11 -26.54
CA ALA A 244 -13.58 36.39 -27.37
C ALA A 244 -14.26 37.73 -27.06
N LYS A 245 -14.26 38.17 -25.78
CA LYS A 245 -14.83 39.46 -25.37
C LYS A 245 -14.02 40.65 -25.91
N TYR A 246 -12.70 40.50 -26.00
CA TYR A 246 -11.78 41.55 -26.45
C TYR A 246 -11.36 41.40 -27.92
N ASP A 247 -12.03 40.51 -28.67
CA ASP A 247 -11.78 40.25 -30.10
C ASP A 247 -10.32 39.86 -30.40
N LEU A 248 -9.77 38.99 -29.55
CA LEU A 248 -8.42 38.44 -29.64
C LEU A 248 -8.42 37.01 -30.20
N GLU A 249 -7.26 36.55 -30.69
CA GLU A 249 -7.11 35.20 -31.24
C GLU A 249 -7.08 34.16 -30.12
N LEU A 250 -7.48 32.92 -30.41
CA LEU A 250 -7.60 31.86 -29.37
C LEU A 250 -6.24 31.38 -28.82
N ASP A 251 -5.15 31.67 -29.50
CA ASP A 251 -3.77 31.37 -29.11
C ASP A 251 -3.07 32.55 -28.41
N ASP A 252 -3.73 33.69 -28.27
CA ASP A 252 -3.24 34.81 -27.47
C ASP A 252 -3.14 34.44 -25.98
N SER A 253 -2.10 34.95 -25.32
CA SER A 253 -1.80 34.64 -23.92
C SER A 253 -2.56 35.56 -22.94
N TRP A 254 -2.46 35.26 -21.64
CA TRP A 254 -2.94 36.17 -20.59
C TRP A 254 -2.26 37.55 -20.66
N ASP A 255 -0.99 37.62 -21.06
CA ASP A 255 -0.25 38.88 -21.22
C ASP A 255 -0.74 39.71 -22.43
N ASP A 256 -1.11 39.04 -23.52
CA ASP A 256 -1.70 39.69 -24.71
C ASP A 256 -3.08 40.27 -24.36
N LEU A 257 -3.89 39.49 -23.64
CA LEU A 257 -5.18 39.94 -23.11
C LEU A 257 -5.03 41.11 -22.13
N LEU A 258 -4.08 41.05 -21.19
CA LEU A 258 -3.79 42.16 -20.27
C LEU A 258 -3.43 43.42 -21.06
N SER A 259 -2.56 43.29 -22.06
CA SER A 259 -2.14 44.39 -22.91
C SER A 259 -3.32 45.00 -23.68
N ALA A 260 -4.25 44.18 -24.17
CA ALA A 260 -5.47 44.66 -24.83
C ALA A 260 -6.40 45.41 -23.86
N ILE A 261 -6.63 44.87 -22.67
CA ILE A 261 -7.48 45.48 -21.62
C ILE A 261 -6.92 46.83 -21.18
N VAL A 262 -5.64 46.85 -20.81
CA VAL A 262 -4.95 48.05 -20.31
C VAL A 262 -4.94 49.16 -21.37
N LYS A 263 -5.00 48.81 -22.67
CA LYS A 263 -5.11 49.80 -23.75
C LYS A 263 -6.48 50.48 -23.85
N GLN A 264 -7.55 49.90 -23.32
CA GLN A 264 -8.91 50.45 -23.47
C GLN A 264 -9.16 51.75 -22.69
N ASN A 265 -8.43 51.99 -21.59
CA ASN A 265 -8.63 53.17 -20.74
C ASN A 265 -7.30 53.79 -20.30
N LYS A 266 -7.16 55.12 -20.45
CA LYS A 266 -5.92 55.85 -20.15
C LYS A 266 -5.56 55.84 -18.65
N TYR A 267 -6.53 55.94 -17.76
CA TYR A 267 -6.31 55.86 -16.31
C TYR A 267 -5.90 54.45 -15.91
N LEU A 268 -6.52 53.42 -16.50
CA LEU A 268 -6.16 52.02 -16.27
C LEU A 268 -4.73 51.74 -16.73
N ARG A 269 -4.37 52.26 -17.90
CA ARG A 269 -3.01 52.18 -18.45
C ARG A 269 -1.99 52.80 -17.51
N LEU A 270 -2.21 54.04 -17.12
CA LEU A 270 -1.31 54.75 -16.23
C LEU A 270 -1.20 54.02 -14.89
N ALA A 271 -2.32 53.64 -14.27
CA ALA A 271 -2.33 52.88 -13.01
C ALA A 271 -1.52 51.58 -13.07
N HIS A 272 -1.72 50.79 -14.13
CA HIS A 272 -1.00 49.53 -14.35
C HIS A 272 0.51 49.75 -14.40
N TYR A 273 0.96 50.73 -15.17
CA TYR A 273 2.38 51.01 -15.33
C TYR A 273 3.03 51.62 -14.08
N LEU A 274 2.32 52.47 -13.34
CA LEU A 274 2.81 53.00 -12.06
C LEU A 274 2.99 51.89 -11.02
N GLU A 275 2.03 50.97 -10.93
CA GLU A 275 2.13 49.81 -10.05
C GLU A 275 3.27 48.87 -10.49
N LYS A 276 3.43 48.66 -11.80
CA LYS A 276 4.56 47.89 -12.35
C LYS A 276 5.90 48.53 -11.99
N ASN A 277 6.03 49.85 -12.11
CA ASN A 277 7.25 50.57 -11.72
C ASN A 277 7.54 50.49 -10.22
N ARG A 278 6.50 50.45 -9.37
CA ARG A 278 6.66 50.24 -7.93
C ARG A 278 7.22 48.84 -7.62
N ASN A 279 6.85 47.85 -8.43
CA ASN A 279 7.28 46.46 -8.26
C ASN A 279 8.63 46.17 -8.93
N ASP A 280 9.14 47.06 -9.79
CA ASP A 280 10.44 46.94 -10.44
C ASP A 280 11.51 47.72 -9.67
N TRP A 281 12.53 47.01 -9.20
CA TRP A 281 13.67 47.56 -8.46
C TRP A 281 14.91 47.74 -9.36
N SER A 282 14.76 47.54 -10.67
CA SER A 282 15.88 47.42 -11.62
C SER A 282 15.91 48.49 -12.73
N ASN A 283 14.78 49.04 -13.19
CA ASN A 283 14.72 49.92 -14.37
C ASN A 283 14.10 51.31 -14.10
N GLY A 284 14.74 52.11 -13.25
CA GLY A 284 14.42 53.55 -13.13
C GLY A 284 12.92 53.86 -12.98
N CYS A 285 12.45 54.92 -13.66
CA CYS A 285 11.04 55.27 -13.79
C CYS A 285 10.45 54.93 -15.17
N ASP A 286 11.07 54.00 -15.91
CA ASP A 286 10.78 53.72 -17.32
C ASP A 286 9.32 53.25 -17.54
N TYR A 287 8.75 52.46 -16.62
CA TYR A 287 7.35 52.05 -16.73
C TYR A 287 6.42 53.23 -16.48
N ALA A 288 6.70 54.07 -15.48
CA ALA A 288 5.90 55.27 -15.22
C ALA A 288 5.94 56.23 -16.42
N GLU A 289 7.11 56.44 -17.01
CA GLU A 289 7.28 57.22 -18.25
C GLU A 289 6.54 56.60 -19.43
N THR A 290 6.54 55.27 -19.56
CA THR A 290 5.76 54.56 -20.58
C THR A 290 4.26 54.79 -20.38
N GLY A 291 3.77 54.70 -19.14
CA GLY A 291 2.36 54.98 -18.82
C GLY A 291 1.95 56.40 -19.18
N LEU A 292 2.77 57.39 -18.79
CA LEU A 292 2.57 58.81 -19.11
C LEU A 292 2.63 59.09 -20.61
N GLY A 293 3.56 58.46 -21.34
CA GLY A 293 3.71 58.66 -22.78
C GLY A 293 2.48 58.27 -23.61
N TYR A 294 1.55 57.51 -23.02
CA TYR A 294 0.25 57.16 -23.61
C TYR A 294 -0.96 57.82 -22.93
N PHE A 295 -0.73 58.72 -21.97
CA PHE A 295 -1.79 59.40 -21.23
C PHE A 295 -2.14 60.73 -21.91
N ASN A 296 -3.25 60.74 -22.65
CA ASN A 296 -3.70 61.94 -23.35
C ASN A 296 -4.50 62.87 -22.41
N VAL A 297 -4.03 64.10 -22.22
CA VAL A 297 -4.72 65.14 -21.45
C VAL A 297 -5.87 65.74 -22.24
N GLU A 298 -7.09 65.61 -21.70
CA GLU A 298 -8.32 66.09 -22.34
C GLU A 298 -9.10 67.08 -21.45
N ASN A 299 -8.80 67.13 -20.15
CA ASN A 299 -9.48 67.98 -19.17
C ASN A 299 -8.55 68.40 -18.01
N GLU A 300 -9.04 69.25 -17.10
CA GLU A 300 -8.26 69.76 -15.97
C GLU A 300 -7.81 68.66 -15.00
N LEU A 301 -8.65 67.65 -14.74
CA LEU A 301 -8.27 66.51 -13.89
C LEU A 301 -7.13 65.70 -14.52
N ASP A 302 -7.11 65.53 -15.85
CA ASP A 302 -6.01 64.85 -16.54
C ASP A 302 -4.71 65.64 -16.42
N GLN A 303 -4.77 66.97 -16.50
CA GLN A 303 -3.58 67.81 -16.33
C GLN A 303 -3.03 67.70 -14.91
N ASP A 304 -3.92 67.73 -13.90
CA ASP A 304 -3.53 67.56 -12.50
C ASP A 304 -2.87 66.18 -12.25
N ILE A 305 -3.38 65.13 -12.89
CA ILE A 305 -2.80 63.77 -12.84
C ILE A 305 -1.43 63.75 -13.52
N GLU A 306 -1.32 64.29 -14.73
CA GLU A 306 -0.06 64.31 -15.49
C GLU A 306 1.02 65.08 -14.72
N ASP A 307 0.71 66.27 -14.22
CA ASP A 307 1.65 67.12 -13.48
C ASP A 307 2.13 66.45 -12.19
N ASP A 308 1.23 65.83 -11.43
CA ASP A 308 1.59 65.11 -10.18
C ASP A 308 2.53 63.94 -10.48
N ILE A 309 2.21 63.08 -11.45
CA ILE A 309 3.06 61.92 -11.78
C ILE A 309 4.38 62.36 -12.41
N TYR A 310 4.35 63.33 -13.34
CA TYR A 310 5.56 63.83 -14.02
C TYR A 310 6.57 64.43 -13.03
N SER A 311 6.10 65.04 -11.95
CA SER A 311 6.95 65.59 -10.87
C SER A 311 7.87 64.56 -10.20
N TYR A 312 7.58 63.26 -10.38
CA TYR A 312 8.36 62.14 -9.87
C TYR A 312 9.10 61.36 -10.96
N THR A 313 9.19 61.87 -12.19
CA THR A 313 9.88 61.21 -13.33
C THR A 313 11.03 62.07 -13.89
N GLY A 314 11.81 61.52 -14.83
CA GLY A 314 12.88 62.25 -15.50
C GLY A 314 13.92 62.83 -14.54
N GLU A 315 14.17 64.15 -14.64
CA GLU A 315 15.18 64.85 -13.83
C GLU A 315 14.86 64.90 -12.33
N ASN A 316 13.59 64.68 -11.95
CA ASN A 316 13.14 64.67 -10.55
C ASN A 316 13.13 63.26 -9.93
N TRP A 317 13.54 62.24 -10.70
CA TRP A 317 13.55 60.86 -10.23
C TRP A 317 14.56 60.65 -9.11
N ASN A 318 14.08 60.13 -7.98
CA ASN A 318 14.91 59.89 -6.78
C ASN A 318 15.39 58.43 -6.65
N GLY A 319 15.09 57.57 -7.62
CA GLY A 319 15.45 56.15 -7.60
C GLY A 319 14.47 55.23 -6.85
N ASP A 320 13.35 55.75 -6.34
CA ASP A 320 12.44 54.99 -5.48
C ASP A 320 11.01 54.92 -6.03
N GLY A 321 10.62 53.76 -6.56
CA GLY A 321 9.28 53.52 -7.12
C GLY A 321 8.12 53.66 -6.12
N ARG A 322 8.39 53.77 -4.81
CA ARG A 322 7.35 54.06 -3.80
C ARG A 322 6.72 55.45 -3.97
N VAL A 323 7.40 56.39 -4.63
CA VAL A 323 6.83 57.71 -4.92
C VAL A 323 5.51 57.62 -5.67
N PHE A 324 5.33 56.64 -6.57
CA PHE A 324 4.08 56.43 -7.31
C PHE A 324 2.94 55.78 -6.51
N ARG A 325 3.24 55.28 -5.31
CA ARG A 325 2.22 54.90 -4.31
C ARG A 325 1.82 56.10 -3.46
N ASP A 326 2.77 57.00 -3.19
CA ASP A 326 2.63 58.07 -2.20
C ASP A 326 2.17 59.41 -2.81
N CYS A 327 2.18 59.55 -4.13
CA CYS A 327 1.68 60.73 -4.84
C CYS A 327 0.15 60.88 -4.72
N ASN A 328 -0.35 62.07 -5.06
CA ASN A 328 -1.76 62.42 -4.89
C ASN A 328 -2.66 61.60 -5.82
N TYR A 329 -2.22 61.37 -7.05
CA TYR A 329 -2.89 60.56 -8.06
C TYR A 329 -2.21 59.19 -8.26
N ASN A 330 -1.90 58.52 -7.15
CA ASN A 330 -1.30 57.18 -7.18
C ASN A 330 -2.20 56.14 -7.89
N PHE A 331 -1.61 54.99 -8.23
CA PHE A 331 -2.30 53.91 -8.96
C PHE A 331 -3.60 53.44 -8.27
N SER A 332 -3.73 53.51 -6.94
CA SER A 332 -4.99 53.14 -6.26
C SER A 332 -6.11 54.14 -6.55
N VAL A 333 -5.79 55.44 -6.57
CA VAL A 333 -6.73 56.51 -6.95
C VAL A 333 -7.14 56.33 -8.40
N LEU A 334 -6.18 56.08 -9.29
CA LEU A 334 -6.45 55.87 -10.71
C LEU A 334 -7.30 54.62 -10.96
N TYR A 335 -7.05 53.51 -10.25
CA TYR A 335 -7.91 52.32 -10.33
C TYR A 335 -9.35 52.61 -9.89
N ASN A 336 -9.55 53.42 -8.84
CA ASN A 336 -10.89 53.80 -8.42
C ASN A 336 -11.62 54.64 -9.49
N ILE A 337 -10.91 55.54 -10.16
CA ILE A 337 -11.47 56.30 -11.31
C ILE A 337 -11.94 55.33 -12.40
N VAL A 338 -11.15 54.30 -12.71
CA VAL A 338 -11.54 53.28 -13.70
C VAL A 338 -12.72 52.45 -13.21
N ALA A 339 -12.71 52.02 -11.95
CA ALA A 339 -13.78 51.23 -11.36
C ALA A 339 -15.13 51.98 -11.36
N ASP A 340 -15.10 53.30 -11.21
CA ASP A 340 -16.29 54.16 -11.30
C ASP A 340 -16.73 54.41 -12.75
N GLN A 341 -15.79 54.60 -13.68
CA GLN A 341 -16.08 54.89 -15.10
C GLN A 341 -16.51 53.66 -15.90
N ASP A 342 -15.79 52.55 -15.73
CA ASP A 342 -16.05 51.28 -16.38
C ASP A 342 -15.78 50.11 -15.39
N PRO A 343 -16.78 49.81 -14.53
CA PRO A 343 -16.67 48.74 -13.54
C PRO A 343 -16.38 47.38 -14.16
N GLN A 344 -16.84 47.15 -15.39
CA GLN A 344 -16.70 45.85 -16.05
C GLN A 344 -15.29 45.68 -16.62
N LEU A 345 -14.69 46.72 -17.20
CA LEU A 345 -13.29 46.72 -17.63
C LEU A 345 -12.34 46.50 -16.44
N TYR A 346 -12.59 47.20 -15.32
CA TYR A 346 -11.78 47.03 -14.11
C TYR A 346 -11.86 45.61 -13.55
N LYS A 347 -13.07 45.02 -13.50
CA LYS A 347 -13.25 43.64 -13.05
C LYS A 347 -12.51 42.64 -13.93
N ASP A 348 -12.53 42.84 -15.25
CA ASP A 348 -11.80 41.98 -16.18
C ASP A 348 -10.29 42.12 -16.00
N TYR A 349 -9.80 43.34 -15.78
CA TYR A 349 -8.40 43.60 -15.43
C TYR A 349 -7.96 42.86 -14.17
N GLU A 350 -8.73 42.94 -13.08
CA GLU A 350 -8.42 42.24 -11.82
C GLU A 350 -8.37 40.71 -12.04
N VAL A 351 -9.31 40.20 -12.82
CA VAL A 351 -9.37 38.78 -13.19
C VAL A 351 -8.11 38.35 -13.93
N VAL A 352 -7.67 39.12 -14.92
CA VAL A 352 -6.48 38.81 -15.74
C VAL A 352 -5.21 38.92 -14.91
N LYS A 353 -5.07 40.00 -14.14
CA LYS A 353 -3.91 40.23 -13.28
C LYS A 353 -3.70 39.11 -12.26
N ALA A 354 -4.77 38.65 -11.61
CA ALA A 354 -4.71 37.51 -10.68
C ALA A 354 -4.26 36.20 -11.36
N ASN A 355 -4.57 36.00 -12.65
CA ASN A 355 -4.16 34.81 -13.38
C ASN A 355 -2.70 34.90 -13.86
N ILE A 356 -2.14 36.10 -14.05
CA ILE A 356 -0.73 36.30 -14.41
C ILE A 356 0.18 36.14 -13.19
N GLU A 357 -0.25 36.62 -12.01
CA GLU A 357 0.53 36.54 -10.76
C GLU A 357 0.58 35.12 -10.15
N GLU A 358 -0.31 34.22 -10.56
CA GLU A 358 -0.34 32.80 -10.14
C GLU A 358 0.59 31.87 -10.95
N TYR A 359 1.15 32.35 -12.07
CA TYR A 359 2.19 31.68 -12.85
C TYR A 359 3.60 32.11 -12.42
#